data_AF-A0A7S3KSR8-F1
#
_entry.id   AF-A0A7S3KSR8-F1
#
_cell.length_a   1.000
_cell.length_b   1.000
_cell.length_c   1.000
_cell.angle_alpha   90.00
_cell.angle_beta   90.00
_cell.angle_gamma   90.00
#
_symmetry.space_group_name_H-M   'P 1'
#
loop_
_entity.id
_entity.type
_entity.pdbx_description
1 polymer ?
#
loop_
_entity_poly.entity_id
_entity_poly.type
_entity_poly.pdbx_seq_one_letter_code
_entity_poly.pdbx_strand_id
1 'polypeptide(L)'
;LLDFLPKTIEYELCKLFVKEIAFHSRIENIKQELASKPDFDSKSGFKTIDDWNYNYIDFSNLKRFLKSTGHIATNKELAAIIRRLDLNADSRLSFEEFDEGIKPIEPYSKVTSKNKSKAKIRPNTAKLRSKKLKSSIKK
;
A
#
# COMPACT_ATOMS: atom_id res chain seq x y z
N LEU A 1 -16.64 -31.49 13.08
CA LEU A 1 -15.92 -30.92 14.24
C LEU A 1 -14.91 -29.94 13.68
N LEU A 2 -15.01 -28.65 13.98
CA LEU A 2 -13.89 -27.74 13.70
C LEU A 2 -12.83 -28.06 14.76
N ASP A 3 -11.77 -28.76 14.36
CA ASP A 3 -10.64 -28.97 15.26
C ASP A 3 -9.95 -27.62 15.46
N PHE A 4 -10.03 -27.10 16.68
CA PHE A 4 -9.38 -25.85 17.07
C PHE A 4 -7.86 -26.05 17.05
N LEU A 5 -7.14 -25.02 16.58
CA LEU A 5 -5.69 -25.02 16.65
C LEU A 5 -5.24 -24.94 18.12
N PRO A 6 -4.08 -25.51 18.49
CA PRO A 6 -3.49 -25.26 19.79
C PRO A 6 -3.32 -23.75 20.02
N LYS A 7 -3.68 -23.26 21.21
CA LYS A 7 -3.64 -21.81 21.55
C LYS A 7 -2.29 -21.15 21.28
N THR A 8 -1.20 -21.90 21.38
CA THR A 8 0.16 -21.41 21.04
C THR A 8 0.29 -21.08 19.56
N ILE A 9 -0.27 -21.90 18.68
CA ILE A 9 -0.30 -21.64 17.23
C ILE A 9 -1.20 -20.45 16.92
N GLU A 10 -2.39 -20.38 17.55
CA GLU A 10 -3.28 -19.21 17.40
C GLU A 10 -2.58 -17.91 17.82
N TYR A 11 -1.81 -17.94 18.91
CA TYR A 11 -1.04 -16.79 19.37
C TYR A 11 0.06 -16.39 18.38
N GLU A 12 0.84 -17.34 17.85
CA GLU A 12 1.89 -17.02 16.87
C GLU A 12 1.31 -16.51 15.55
N LEU A 13 0.17 -17.05 15.08
CA LEU A 13 -0.54 -16.53 13.92
C LEU A 13 -1.07 -15.10 14.17
N CYS A 14 -1.67 -14.86 15.32
CA CYS A 14 -2.11 -13.52 15.71
C CYS A 14 -0.95 -12.52 15.71
N LYS A 15 0.17 -12.89 16.32
CA LYS A 15 1.38 -12.07 16.36
C LYS A 15 1.94 -11.79 14.96
N LEU A 16 1.91 -12.77 14.06
CA LEU A 16 2.29 -12.60 12.66
C LEU A 16 1.38 -11.58 11.96
N PHE A 17 0.06 -11.74 12.05
CA PHE A 17 -0.88 -10.84 11.38
C PHE A 17 -0.88 -9.42 11.96
N VAL A 18 -0.69 -9.26 13.27
CA VAL A 18 -0.51 -7.94 13.90
C VAL A 18 0.74 -7.25 13.35
N LYS A 19 1.84 -7.99 13.14
CA LYS A 19 3.06 -7.44 12.51
C LYS A 19 2.83 -7.08 11.05
N GLU A 20 2.11 -7.90 10.29
CA GLU A 20 1.78 -7.62 8.88
C GLU A 20 0.91 -6.36 8.76
N ILE A 21 -0.10 -6.20 9.61
CA ILE A 21 -0.94 -4.99 9.67
C ILE A 21 -0.07 -3.76 9.97
N ALA A 22 0.81 -3.84 10.98
CA ALA A 22 1.70 -2.74 11.32
C ALA A 22 2.65 -2.38 10.17
N PHE A 23 3.16 -3.38 9.46
CA PHE A 23 4.02 -3.18 8.30
C PHE A 23 3.25 -2.54 7.13
N HIS A 24 2.03 -3.01 6.85
CA HIS A 24 1.16 -2.42 5.84
C HIS A 24 0.85 -0.95 6.16
N SER A 25 0.49 -0.62 7.39
CA SER A 25 0.26 0.77 7.82
C SER A 25 1.50 1.64 7.65
N ARG A 26 2.70 1.11 7.94
CA ARG A 26 3.96 1.84 7.73
C ARG A 26 4.22 2.12 6.26
N ILE A 27 4.01 1.14 5.37
CA ILE A 27 4.14 1.34 3.92
C ILE A 27 3.15 2.40 3.46
N GLU A 28 1.89 2.32 3.90
CA GLU A 28 0.85 3.25 3.49
C GLU A 28 1.20 4.70 3.88
N ASN A 29 1.73 4.92 5.09
CA ASN A 29 2.21 6.25 5.49
C ASN A 29 3.35 6.75 4.59
N ILE A 30 4.31 5.89 4.21
CA ILE A 30 5.40 6.26 3.29
C ILE A 30 4.84 6.63 1.91
N LYS A 31 3.85 5.90 1.40
CA LYS A 31 3.19 6.22 0.13
C LYS A 31 2.51 7.58 0.17
N GLN A 32 1.82 7.90 1.27
CA GLN A 32 1.19 9.21 1.47
C GLN A 32 2.23 10.33 1.56
N GLU A 33 3.31 10.13 2.31
CA GLU A 33 4.42 11.08 2.40
C GLU A 33 5.07 11.32 1.03
N LEU A 34 5.33 10.27 0.25
CA LEU A 34 5.87 10.35 -1.10
C LEU A 34 4.93 11.13 -2.03
N ALA A 35 3.64 10.80 -2.04
CA ALA A 35 2.63 11.49 -2.84
C ALA A 35 2.39 12.95 -2.40
N SER A 36 2.76 13.34 -1.18
CA SER A 36 2.67 14.72 -0.70
C SER A 36 3.84 15.61 -1.12
N LYS A 37 4.93 15.03 -1.66
CA LYS A 37 6.08 15.80 -2.12
C LYS A 37 5.74 16.58 -3.38
N PRO A 38 6.00 17.91 -3.45
CA PRO A 38 5.59 18.75 -4.58
C PRO A 38 6.35 18.45 -5.88
N ASP A 39 7.55 17.89 -5.75
CA ASP A 39 8.48 17.51 -6.82
C ASP A 39 8.38 16.03 -7.19
N PHE A 40 7.52 15.26 -6.52
CA PHE A 40 7.33 13.86 -6.84
C PHE A 40 6.30 13.67 -7.94
N ASP A 41 6.71 12.94 -8.97
CA ASP A 41 5.83 12.34 -9.96
C ASP A 41 6.24 10.88 -10.21
N SER A 42 5.26 10.00 -10.35
CA SER A 42 5.51 8.55 -10.48
C SER A 42 6.29 8.19 -11.74
N LYS A 43 6.17 8.98 -12.82
CA LYS A 43 6.85 8.73 -14.09
C LYS A 43 8.35 8.99 -13.99
N SER A 44 8.75 10.09 -13.38
CA SER A 44 10.16 10.40 -13.09
C SER A 44 10.75 9.41 -12.08
N GLY A 45 9.96 9.01 -11.08
CA GLY A 45 10.34 7.95 -10.14
C GLY A 45 10.65 6.62 -10.87
N PHE A 46 9.75 6.19 -11.75
CA PHE A 46 9.94 5.00 -12.56
C PHE A 46 11.21 5.09 -13.42
N LYS A 47 11.40 6.20 -14.14
CA LYS A 47 12.58 6.41 -15.01
C LYS A 47 13.90 6.53 -14.25
N THR A 48 13.86 6.94 -12.98
CA THR A 48 15.05 6.95 -12.12
C THR A 48 15.51 5.52 -11.81
N ILE A 49 14.59 4.56 -11.74
CA ILE A 49 14.90 3.15 -11.46
C ILE A 49 15.20 2.40 -12.77
N ASP A 50 14.43 2.64 -13.84
CA ASP A 50 14.65 2.14 -15.21
C ASP A 50 15.83 2.85 -15.88
N ASP A 51 17.02 2.69 -15.32
CA ASP A 51 18.26 3.40 -15.68
C ASP A 51 18.74 3.14 -17.12
N TRP A 52 18.30 2.06 -17.77
CA TRP A 52 18.62 1.73 -19.17
C TRP A 52 17.44 1.88 -20.13
N ASN A 53 16.33 2.48 -19.68
CA ASN A 53 15.16 2.81 -20.50
C ASN A 53 14.50 1.60 -21.19
N TYR A 54 14.41 0.48 -20.46
CA TYR A 54 13.73 -0.74 -20.88
C TYR A 54 12.21 -0.59 -20.97
N ASN A 55 11.65 0.42 -20.32
CA ASN A 55 10.21 0.60 -20.08
C ASN A 55 9.60 -0.47 -19.15
N TYR A 56 10.44 -1.12 -18.35
CA TYR A 56 10.07 -1.94 -17.20
C TYR A 56 11.17 -1.84 -16.15
N ILE A 57 10.85 -2.10 -14.89
CA ILE A 57 11.83 -2.26 -13.82
C ILE A 57 12.04 -3.75 -13.59
N ASP A 58 13.26 -4.22 -13.79
CA ASP A 58 13.66 -5.57 -13.42
C ASP A 58 14.42 -5.61 -12.08
N PHE A 59 14.80 -6.83 -11.71
CA PHE A 59 15.60 -7.10 -10.52
C PHE A 59 16.93 -6.34 -10.49
N SER A 60 17.59 -6.19 -11.64
CA SER A 60 18.89 -5.55 -11.76
C SER A 60 18.78 -4.03 -11.62
N ASN A 61 17.76 -3.42 -12.24
CA ASN A 61 17.40 -2.01 -12.08
C ASN A 61 17.18 -1.70 -10.60
N LEU A 62 16.31 -2.45 -9.93
CA LEU A 62 15.99 -2.24 -8.51
C LEU A 62 17.22 -2.42 -7.62
N LYS A 63 18.06 -3.44 -7.87
CA LYS A 63 19.29 -3.67 -7.12
C LYS A 63 20.29 -2.52 -7.26
N ARG A 64 20.47 -1.99 -8.48
CA ARG A 64 21.37 -0.86 -8.73
C ARG A 64 20.87 0.40 -8.05
N PHE A 65 19.57 0.69 -8.15
CA PHE A 65 18.94 1.84 -7.49
C PHE A 65 19.07 1.79 -5.96
N LEU A 66 18.80 0.64 -5.33
CA LEU A 66 18.98 0.51 -3.88
C LEU A 66 20.45 0.68 -3.49
N LYS A 67 21.37 0.09 -4.26
CA LYS A 67 22.81 0.22 -3.99
C LYS A 67 23.29 1.67 -4.13
N SER A 68 22.82 2.40 -5.14
CA SER A 68 23.21 3.80 -5.36
C SER A 68 22.68 4.75 -4.28
N THR A 69 21.57 4.39 -3.62
CA THR A 69 20.99 5.13 -2.49
C THR A 69 21.53 4.68 -1.12
N GLY A 70 22.50 3.76 -1.09
CA GLY A 70 23.17 3.31 0.15
C GLY A 70 22.57 2.07 0.80
N HIS A 71 21.61 1.40 0.15
CA HIS A 71 20.97 0.19 0.64
C HIS A 71 21.43 -1.06 -0.11
N ILE A 72 21.99 -2.03 0.62
CA ILE A 72 22.36 -3.34 0.06
C ILE A 72 21.24 -4.32 0.37
N ALA A 73 20.47 -4.71 -0.64
CA ALA A 73 19.41 -5.71 -0.52
C ALA A 73 19.88 -7.09 -1.02
N THR A 74 19.45 -8.14 -0.32
CA THR A 74 19.63 -9.53 -0.74
C THR A 74 18.69 -9.89 -1.89
N ASN A 75 19.00 -10.98 -2.61
CA ASN A 75 18.14 -11.43 -3.70
C ASN A 75 16.73 -11.82 -3.23
N LYS A 76 16.60 -12.32 -2.00
CA LYS A 76 15.29 -12.69 -1.43
C LYS A 76 14.43 -11.46 -1.16
N GLU A 77 15.03 -10.38 -0.65
CA GLU A 77 14.34 -9.12 -0.38
C GLU A 77 13.90 -8.42 -1.68
N LEU A 78 14.80 -8.35 -2.67
CA LEU A 78 14.49 -7.80 -3.99
C LEU A 78 13.32 -8.57 -4.64
N ALA A 79 13.37 -9.89 -4.61
CA ALA A 79 12.29 -10.71 -5.15
C ALA A 79 10.98 -10.55 -4.36
N ALA A 80 11.04 -10.30 -3.05
CA ALA A 80 9.85 -10.00 -2.25
C ALA A 80 9.21 -8.65 -2.62
N ILE A 81 10.01 -7.66 -3.01
CA ILE A 81 9.51 -6.37 -3.53
C ILE A 81 8.84 -6.58 -4.88
N ILE A 82 9.54 -7.20 -5.85
CA ILE A 82 8.99 -7.43 -7.21
C ILE A 82 7.68 -8.23 -7.12
N ARG A 83 7.66 -9.37 -6.42
CA ARG A 83 6.44 -10.19 -6.28
C ARG A 83 5.25 -9.48 -5.64
N ARG A 84 5.48 -8.41 -4.88
CA ARG A 84 4.38 -7.65 -4.24
C ARG A 84 3.75 -6.65 -5.21
N LEU A 85 4.49 -6.21 -6.21
CA LEU A 85 4.09 -5.16 -7.14
C LEU A 85 3.73 -5.72 -8.53
N ASP A 86 4.36 -6.83 -8.91
CA ASP A 86 4.13 -7.57 -10.16
C ASP A 86 2.77 -8.28 -10.10
N LEU A 87 1.79 -7.76 -10.84
CA LEU A 87 0.41 -8.24 -10.86
C LEU A 87 0.20 -9.29 -11.94
N ASN A 88 1.00 -9.25 -13.01
CA ASN A 88 0.89 -10.15 -14.15
C ASN A 88 1.83 -11.38 -14.06
N ALA A 89 2.72 -11.40 -13.06
CA ALA A 89 3.72 -12.43 -12.78
C ALA A 89 4.80 -12.61 -13.86
N ASP A 90 5.15 -11.57 -14.60
CA ASP A 90 6.22 -11.58 -15.62
C ASP A 90 7.63 -11.34 -15.05
N SER A 91 7.73 -11.17 -13.73
CA SER A 91 8.96 -10.87 -12.97
C SER A 91 9.59 -9.52 -13.28
N ARG A 92 8.82 -8.60 -13.86
CA ARG A 92 9.18 -7.21 -14.13
C ARG A 92 8.05 -6.32 -13.60
N LEU A 93 8.31 -5.02 -13.49
CA LEU A 93 7.28 -4.04 -13.19
C LEU A 93 7.09 -3.14 -14.40
N SER A 94 5.91 -3.23 -15.00
CA SER A 94 5.41 -2.20 -15.91
C SER A 94 5.26 -0.85 -15.18
N PHE A 95 5.09 0.23 -15.95
CA PHE A 95 4.81 1.54 -15.34
C PHE A 95 3.51 1.52 -14.56
N GLU A 96 2.49 0.82 -15.07
CA GLU A 96 1.17 0.70 -14.45
C GLU A 96 1.23 -0.02 -13.10
N GLU A 97 1.98 -1.14 -13.02
CA GLU A 97 2.20 -1.87 -11.77
C GLU A 97 3.00 -1.06 -10.77
N PHE A 98 4.00 -0.31 -11.23
CA PHE A 98 4.77 0.59 -10.38
C PHE A 98 3.90 1.74 -9.84
N ASP A 99 3.13 2.41 -10.71
CA ASP A 99 2.27 3.53 -10.35
C ASP A 99 1.20 3.10 -9.34
N GLU A 100 0.48 2.02 -9.61
CA GLU A 100 -0.50 1.47 -8.68
C GLU A 100 0.18 0.98 -7.37
N GLY A 101 1.36 0.38 -7.50
CA GLY A 101 2.15 -0.15 -6.41
C GLY A 101 2.59 0.88 -5.39
N ILE A 102 2.89 2.11 -5.80
CA ILE A 102 3.35 3.20 -4.92
C ILE A 102 2.26 4.20 -4.56
N LYS A 103 1.12 4.17 -5.26
CA LYS A 103 0.00 5.06 -4.97
C LYS A 103 -0.60 4.73 -3.59
N PRO A 104 -0.87 5.76 -2.77
CA PRO A 104 -1.56 5.57 -1.50
C PRO A 104 -3.06 5.27 -1.70
N ILE A 105 -3.64 4.56 -0.74
CA ILE A 105 -5.03 4.11 -0.76
C ILE A 105 -5.96 5.29 -0.46
N GLU A 106 -7.03 5.46 -1.25
CA GLU A 106 -8.02 6.52 -1.01
C GLU A 106 -8.98 6.19 0.16
N PRO A 107 -9.41 7.19 0.95
CA PRO A 107 -9.04 8.60 0.89
C PRO A 107 -7.73 8.90 1.66
N TYR A 108 -6.77 9.54 1.00
CA TYR A 108 -5.56 10.09 1.65
C TYR A 108 -5.53 11.62 1.50
N SER A 109 -4.98 12.29 2.51
CA SER A 109 -4.93 13.75 2.60
C SER A 109 -3.97 14.34 1.57
N LYS A 110 -4.46 14.65 0.36
CA LYS A 110 -3.79 15.52 -0.61
C LYS A 110 -3.81 16.97 -0.12
N VAL A 111 -3.24 17.27 1.04
CA VAL A 111 -3.12 18.66 1.49
C VAL A 111 -2.08 19.31 0.57
N THR A 112 -2.61 20.16 -0.32
CA THR A 112 -1.94 21.00 -1.32
C THR A 112 -1.50 20.32 -2.61
N SER A 113 -2.44 20.18 -3.56
CA SER A 113 -2.32 20.90 -4.85
C SER A 113 -3.54 20.75 -5.74
N LYS A 114 -4.09 21.92 -6.11
CA LYS A 114 -5.03 22.23 -7.20
C LYS A 114 -6.53 22.25 -6.89
N ASN A 115 -6.98 23.46 -6.53
CA ASN A 115 -8.19 24.07 -7.08
C ASN A 115 -8.44 23.64 -8.54
N LYS A 116 -9.63 23.07 -8.77
CA LYS A 116 -10.44 22.85 -10.01
C LYS A 116 -11.13 21.48 -9.80
N SER A 117 -12.42 21.31 -9.61
CA SER A 117 -13.58 22.14 -9.95
C SER A 117 -14.82 21.56 -9.23
N LYS A 118 -15.62 22.45 -8.64
CA LYS A 118 -17.07 22.38 -8.38
C LYS A 118 -17.69 21.02 -7.95
N ALA A 119 -18.13 21.04 -6.70
CA ALA A 119 -19.08 20.12 -6.09
C ALA A 119 -20.33 19.83 -6.93
N LYS A 120 -20.78 18.56 -6.91
CA LYS A 120 -22.21 18.20 -6.84
C LYS A 120 -22.38 17.05 -5.84
N ILE A 121 -22.88 17.40 -4.66
CA ILE A 121 -23.34 16.50 -3.62
C ILE A 121 -24.65 15.83 -4.10
N ARG A 122 -24.78 14.51 -3.94
CA ARG A 122 -26.07 13.82 -3.81
C ARG A 122 -26.08 13.07 -2.49
N PRO A 123 -27.03 13.28 -1.58
CA PRO A 123 -27.12 12.47 -0.37
C PRO A 123 -27.82 11.14 -0.71
N ASN A 124 -27.26 10.02 -0.26
CA ASN A 124 -28.05 8.79 -0.13
C ASN A 124 -28.12 8.41 1.34
N THR A 125 -29.25 8.71 1.96
CA THR A 125 -29.59 8.36 3.33
C THR A 125 -29.90 6.87 3.41
N ALA A 126 -28.91 6.08 3.77
CA ALA A 126 -29.15 4.73 4.28
C ALA A 126 -28.31 4.52 5.55
N LYS A 127 -29.02 4.13 6.61
CA LYS A 127 -28.51 3.44 7.81
C LYS A 127 -28.10 4.31 9.01
N LEU A 128 -29.11 4.93 9.66
CA LEU A 128 -29.10 5.09 11.12
C LEU A 128 -30.27 4.31 11.72
N ARG A 129 -30.15 2.98 11.77
CA ARG A 129 -31.09 2.10 12.48
C ARG A 129 -30.33 1.05 13.28
N SER A 130 -29.79 1.49 14.42
CA SER A 130 -29.34 0.61 15.50
C SER A 130 -29.07 1.37 16.81
N LYS A 131 -30.02 2.19 17.30
CA LYS A 131 -30.06 2.60 18.71
C LYS A 131 -31.50 2.63 19.22
N LYS A 132 -32.09 1.43 19.39
CA LYS A 132 -33.20 1.21 20.32
C LYS A 132 -33.28 -0.29 20.61
N LEU A 133 -32.40 -0.77 21.48
CA LEU A 133 -32.63 -2.02 22.20
C LEU A 133 -31.73 -2.13 23.46
N LYS A 134 -31.78 -1.12 24.34
CA LYS A 134 -31.47 -1.26 25.78
C LYS A 134 -32.28 -0.22 26.56
N SER A 135 -33.60 -0.32 26.50
CA SER A 135 -34.52 0.28 27.47
C SER A 135 -35.49 -0.80 27.95
N SER A 136 -34.93 -1.71 28.73
CA SER A 136 -35.59 -2.52 29.75
C SER A 136 -34.44 -2.74 30.73
N ILE A 137 -34.43 -2.32 31.99
CA ILE A 137 -35.45 -2.40 33.03
C ILE A 137 -35.07 -1.33 34.05
N LYS A 138 -35.95 -0.35 34.29
CA LYS A 138 -35.95 0.46 35.53
C LYS A 138 -37.40 0.81 35.85
N LYS A 139 -38.07 -0.12 36.52
CA LYS A 139 -38.84 0.06 37.76
C LYS A 139 -39.53 -1.27 38.07
#